data_AF-A0A0C3LE35-F1
#
_entry.id   AF-A0A0C3LE35-F1
#
_cell.length_a   1.000
_cell.length_b   1.000
_cell.length_c   1.000
_cell.angle_alpha   90.00
_cell.angle_beta   90.00
_cell.angle_gamma   90.00
#
_symmetry.space_group_name_H-M   'P 1'
#
loop_
_entity.id
_entity.type
_entity.pdbx_description
1 polymer ?
#
loop_
_entity_poly.entity_id
_entity_poly.type
_entity_poly.pdbx_seq_one_letter_code
_entity_poly.pdbx_strand_id
1 'polypeptide(L)'
;IPTPNVPGKWGNIVHDNTVTWLATWKENINGNFKYVFLAAGSSIKGQSDMAKFEKARELKKHVARIRQDYTAELRSKVTAERQRATAMYFIDKLALRAGNEKGEDEADTVGCCSLRYEHVTLEPPNKLVFDFLGKDSIRYFNTVEVDPQVFKNMRIFKGNGKEEKDPIFDRVTTGGLNKHLQSYMKGLTAKVFRTYNASITFQQQLDANTRKDMTDAEKLAAYHEANRMVAILCNHQKSVSKGHGASMEKMSDKLRGLKYQRMKLRKVLFTMDPKMKKKRPELTELESDLDDDFIEYWEEELKKKDIEKATKKFEKNNETRAEKGEKPEPQKKLDETIKKVEAEYKELKAERKSKDVNIGSFKDPEKVLANIEKIDERIQTFKINMEVKDKGKDVALGTSKINYLDPRITASWCKTYNIPIEKLFSKTLIVKCRRSPVLSNASLCSLLFPLQSLGHSR
;
A
#
# COMPACT_ATOMS: atom_id res chain seq x y z
N ILE A 1 11.99 26.23 31.47
CA ILE A 1 12.23 24.80 31.81
C ILE A 1 10.91 24.25 32.35
N PRO A 2 10.39 23.12 31.86
CA PRO A 2 9.13 22.56 32.37
C PRO A 2 9.25 22.19 33.86
N THR A 3 8.23 22.48 34.66
CA THR A 3 8.19 22.06 36.07
C THR A 3 7.66 20.62 36.16
N PRO A 4 8.35 19.68 36.84
CA PRO A 4 7.84 18.33 37.05
C PRO A 4 6.48 18.35 37.77
N ASN A 5 5.51 17.58 37.26
CA ASN A 5 4.19 17.40 37.87
C ASN A 5 4.10 16.13 38.74
N VAL A 6 5.25 15.50 39.00
CA VAL A 6 5.42 14.31 39.85
C VAL A 6 6.56 14.55 40.83
N PRO A 7 6.61 13.84 41.97
CA PRO A 7 7.73 13.93 42.90
C PRO A 7 9.06 13.61 42.20
N GLY A 8 10.05 14.50 42.34
CA GLY A 8 11.39 14.32 41.78
C GLY A 8 11.96 15.56 41.11
N LYS A 9 13.17 15.42 40.56
CA LYS A 9 13.88 16.45 39.79
C LYS A 9 14.21 15.89 38.40
N TRP A 10 14.35 16.76 37.40
CA TRP A 10 14.88 16.35 36.10
C TRP A 10 16.29 15.78 36.26
N GLY A 11 16.61 14.72 35.48
CA GLY A 11 17.93 14.09 35.54
C GLY A 11 19.06 15.04 35.13
N ASN A 12 18.85 15.83 34.07
CA ASN A 12 19.72 16.93 33.64
C ASN A 12 18.90 17.95 32.81
N ILE A 13 19.33 19.21 32.81
CA ILE A 13 18.77 20.29 31.98
C ILE A 13 19.88 20.78 31.06
N VAL A 14 19.67 20.70 29.74
CA VAL A 14 20.66 21.06 28.72
C VAL A 14 20.03 22.02 27.71
N HIS A 15 20.81 22.99 27.24
CA HIS A 15 20.43 23.95 26.21
C HIS A 15 21.27 23.74 24.95
N ASP A 16 21.05 22.61 24.26
CA ASP A 16 21.77 22.24 23.04
C ASP A 16 20.91 22.54 21.80
N ASN A 17 21.32 23.52 21.00
CA ASN A 17 20.63 23.93 19.78
C ASN A 17 21.05 23.13 18.53
N THR A 18 21.93 22.13 18.67
CA THR A 18 22.38 21.26 17.58
C THR A 18 21.55 19.97 17.45
N VAL A 19 20.71 19.68 18.45
CA VAL A 19 19.83 18.51 18.48
C VAL A 19 18.37 18.87 18.17
N THR A 20 17.53 17.85 17.97
CA THR A 20 16.10 18.04 17.66
C THR A 20 15.14 17.43 18.67
N TRP A 21 15.66 16.74 19.70
CA TRP A 21 14.85 16.18 20.78
C TRP A 21 14.55 17.24 21.85
N LEU A 22 13.41 17.11 22.52
CA LEU A 22 12.97 17.99 23.60
C LEU A 22 13.25 17.40 24.98
N ALA A 23 13.24 16.07 25.08
CA ALA A 23 13.62 15.32 26.26
C ALA A 23 14.26 13.99 25.84
N THR A 24 15.14 13.45 26.68
CA THR A 24 15.79 12.16 26.48
C THR A 24 15.96 11.42 27.81
N TRP A 25 15.94 10.10 27.78
CA TRP A 25 16.24 9.26 28.94
C TRP A 25 16.88 7.94 28.50
N LYS A 26 17.63 7.32 29.41
CA LYS A 26 18.16 5.97 29.21
C LYS A 26 17.11 4.97 29.65
N GLU A 27 16.71 4.07 28.76
CA GLU A 27 15.78 3.00 29.11
C GLU A 27 16.50 1.85 29.82
N ASN A 28 15.77 1.07 30.63
CA ASN A 28 16.34 0.11 31.57
C ASN A 28 16.46 -1.33 31.03
N ILE A 29 15.95 -1.64 29.83
CA ILE A 29 16.01 -2.98 29.24
C ILE A 29 17.33 -3.19 28.49
N ASN A 30 17.68 -2.29 27.58
CA ASN A 30 18.90 -2.38 26.77
C ASN A 30 19.86 -1.19 26.95
N GLY A 31 19.54 -0.24 27.83
CA GLY A 31 20.38 0.92 28.07
C GLY A 31 20.43 1.94 26.93
N ASN A 32 19.58 1.84 25.91
CA ASN A 32 19.52 2.82 24.83
C ASN A 32 18.84 4.13 25.26
N PHE A 33 19.18 5.22 24.58
CA PHE A 33 18.48 6.48 24.75
C PHE A 33 17.15 6.49 24.00
N LYS A 34 16.10 6.95 24.68
CA LYS A 34 14.79 7.27 24.10
C LYS A 34 14.63 8.78 24.07
N TYR A 35 13.89 9.28 23.08
CA TYR A 35 13.80 10.71 22.80
C TYR A 35 12.35 11.13 22.57
N VAL A 36 12.00 12.32 23.06
CA VAL A 36 10.77 13.02 22.69
C VAL A 36 11.09 14.00 21.56
N PHE A 37 10.43 13.86 20.42
CA PHE A 37 10.59 14.75 19.27
C PHE A 37 9.28 15.48 18.95
N LEU A 38 9.39 16.58 18.18
CA LEU A 38 8.22 17.19 17.55
C LEU A 38 7.50 16.22 16.61
N ALA A 39 6.19 16.42 16.48
CA ALA A 39 5.33 15.63 15.59
C ALA A 39 5.80 15.66 14.12
N ALA A 40 5.41 14.65 13.34
CA ALA A 40 5.81 14.51 11.93
C ALA A 40 5.36 15.69 11.04
N GLY A 41 4.30 16.41 11.43
CA GLY A 41 3.86 17.64 10.78
C GLY A 41 4.61 18.90 11.22
N SER A 42 5.69 18.81 12.00
CA SER A 42 6.52 19.98 12.31
C SER A 42 7.40 20.40 11.13
N SER A 43 7.76 21.68 11.06
CA SER A 43 8.66 22.20 10.02
C SER A 43 10.01 21.49 10.01
N ILE A 44 10.61 21.27 11.19
CA ILE A 44 11.92 20.62 11.36
C ILE A 44 11.91 19.19 10.80
N LYS A 45 10.86 18.39 11.12
CA LYS A 45 10.74 17.02 10.58
C LYS A 45 10.43 17.03 9.07
N GLY A 46 9.60 17.95 8.60
CA GLY A 46 9.28 18.11 7.18
C GLY A 46 10.50 18.48 6.31
N GLN A 47 11.36 19.38 6.79
CA GLN A 47 12.62 19.75 6.12
C GLN A 47 13.61 18.58 6.07
N SER A 48 13.75 17.82 7.17
CA SER A 48 14.58 16.62 7.20
C SER A 48 14.10 15.54 6.21
N ASP A 49 12.78 15.33 6.13
CA ASP A 49 12.18 14.36 5.20
C ASP A 49 12.34 14.81 3.75
N MET A 50 12.24 16.12 3.46
CA MET A 50 12.56 16.68 2.14
C MET A 50 14.02 16.45 1.77
N ALA A 51 14.96 16.80 2.67
CA ALA A 51 16.38 16.63 2.43
C ALA A 51 16.75 15.15 2.18
N LYS A 52 16.06 14.22 2.83
CA LYS A 52 16.19 12.77 2.57
C LYS A 52 15.83 12.43 1.12
N PHE A 53 14.71 12.95 0.60
CA PHE A 53 14.31 12.70 -0.78
C PHE A 53 15.17 13.46 -1.80
N GLU A 54 15.65 14.67 -1.48
CA GLU A 54 16.63 15.38 -2.32
C GLU A 54 17.93 14.60 -2.45
N LYS A 55 18.44 13.98 -1.37
CA LYS A 55 19.60 13.09 -1.47
C LYS A 55 19.34 11.89 -2.39
N ALA A 56 18.15 11.31 -2.35
CA ALA A 56 17.79 10.21 -3.24
C ALA A 56 17.68 10.69 -4.71
N ARG A 57 17.20 11.91 -4.95
CA ARG A 57 17.17 12.53 -6.30
C ARG A 57 18.57 12.84 -6.80
N GLU A 58 19.46 13.31 -5.94
CA GLU A 58 20.86 13.56 -6.30
C GLU A 58 21.60 12.26 -6.63
N LEU A 59 21.35 11.18 -5.86
CA LEU A 59 21.87 9.84 -6.18
C LEU A 59 21.51 9.40 -7.61
N LYS A 60 20.35 9.80 -8.16
CA LYS A 60 19.97 9.48 -9.55
C LYS A 60 21.03 9.93 -10.57
N LYS A 61 21.73 11.03 -10.32
CA LYS A 61 22.79 11.55 -11.21
C LYS A 61 24.09 10.75 -11.12
N HIS A 62 24.34 10.12 -9.97
CA HIS A 62 25.58 9.37 -9.71
C HIS A 62 25.43 7.86 -9.87
N VAL A 63 24.19 7.33 -9.88
CA VAL A 63 23.92 5.89 -9.83
C VAL A 63 24.56 5.14 -11.01
N ALA A 64 24.57 5.73 -12.21
CA ALA A 64 25.15 5.08 -13.39
C ALA A 64 26.66 4.84 -13.21
N ARG A 65 27.40 5.85 -12.72
CA ARG A 65 28.82 5.73 -12.40
C ARG A 65 29.06 4.72 -11.28
N ILE A 66 28.29 4.76 -10.20
CA ILE A 66 28.42 3.80 -9.09
C ILE A 66 28.22 2.36 -9.59
N ARG A 67 27.24 2.15 -10.47
CA ARG A 67 26.96 0.85 -11.09
C ARG A 67 28.10 0.37 -11.98
N GLN A 68 28.66 1.25 -12.78
CA GLN A 68 29.82 0.94 -13.60
C GLN A 68 31.03 0.54 -12.73
N ASP A 69 31.34 1.34 -11.71
CA ASP A 69 32.48 1.12 -10.84
C ASP A 69 32.36 -0.18 -10.05
N TYR A 70 31.23 -0.44 -9.36
CA TYR A 70 31.10 -1.70 -8.65
C TYR A 70 31.12 -2.90 -9.61
N THR A 71 30.60 -2.76 -10.84
CA THR A 71 30.60 -3.86 -11.83
C THR A 71 32.02 -4.19 -12.28
N ALA A 72 32.89 -3.19 -12.43
CA ALA A 72 34.31 -3.40 -12.67
C ALA A 72 35.00 -4.04 -11.45
N GLU A 73 34.71 -3.54 -10.24
CA GLU A 73 35.26 -4.05 -8.98
C GLU A 73 34.85 -5.49 -8.66
N LEU A 74 33.74 -5.99 -9.20
CA LEU A 74 33.37 -7.42 -9.12
C LEU A 74 34.46 -8.36 -9.66
N ARG A 75 35.34 -7.85 -10.56
CA ARG A 75 36.46 -8.58 -11.14
C ARG A 75 37.83 -8.20 -10.54
N SER A 76 37.85 -7.39 -9.48
CA SER A 76 39.09 -6.95 -8.85
C SER A 76 39.92 -8.13 -8.34
N LYS A 77 41.25 -8.00 -8.41
CA LYS A 77 42.20 -8.94 -7.78
C LYS A 77 42.13 -8.86 -6.25
N VAL A 78 41.67 -7.74 -5.70
CA VAL A 78 41.56 -7.51 -4.25
C VAL A 78 40.22 -8.05 -3.73
N THR A 79 40.28 -9.04 -2.82
CA THR A 79 39.07 -9.66 -2.26
C THR A 79 38.15 -8.68 -1.53
N ALA A 80 38.71 -7.71 -0.79
CA ALA A 80 37.93 -6.70 -0.08
C ALA A 80 37.10 -5.82 -1.03
N GLU A 81 37.65 -5.48 -2.20
CA GLU A 81 36.92 -4.73 -3.23
C GLU A 81 35.81 -5.56 -3.85
N ARG A 82 36.08 -6.84 -4.17
CA ARG A 82 35.05 -7.75 -4.68
C ARG A 82 33.90 -7.94 -3.69
N GLN A 83 34.20 -8.09 -2.40
CA GLN A 83 33.16 -8.21 -1.37
C GLN A 83 32.35 -6.92 -1.26
N ARG A 84 33.00 -5.76 -1.21
CA ARG A 84 32.33 -4.45 -1.17
C ARG A 84 31.43 -4.25 -2.38
N ALA A 85 31.93 -4.55 -3.58
CA ALA A 85 31.19 -4.44 -4.82
C ALA A 85 29.98 -5.38 -4.85
N THR A 86 30.14 -6.62 -4.38
CA THR A 86 29.04 -7.59 -4.29
C THR A 86 27.98 -7.17 -3.27
N ALA A 87 28.39 -6.65 -2.11
CA ALA A 87 27.47 -6.08 -1.13
C ALA A 87 26.73 -4.84 -1.68
N MET A 88 27.43 -3.96 -2.39
CA MET A 88 26.81 -2.82 -3.09
C MET A 88 25.80 -3.28 -4.14
N TYR A 89 26.12 -4.31 -4.92
CA TYR A 89 25.21 -4.91 -5.89
C TYR A 89 23.91 -5.40 -5.21
N PHE A 90 24.00 -6.10 -4.08
CA PHE A 90 22.81 -6.55 -3.35
C PHE A 90 21.98 -5.38 -2.78
N ILE A 91 22.61 -4.34 -2.25
CA ILE A 91 21.91 -3.14 -1.75
C ILE A 91 21.20 -2.40 -2.90
N ASP A 92 21.86 -2.27 -4.05
CA ASP A 92 21.31 -1.58 -5.23
C ASP A 92 20.21 -2.40 -5.93
N LYS A 93 20.41 -3.70 -6.16
CA LYS A 93 19.46 -4.51 -6.94
C LYS A 93 18.34 -5.11 -6.12
N LEU A 94 18.62 -5.52 -4.88
CA LEU A 94 17.67 -6.24 -4.03
C LEU A 94 17.10 -5.36 -2.91
N ALA A 95 17.52 -4.09 -2.85
CA ALA A 95 17.12 -3.13 -1.82
C ALA A 95 17.34 -3.65 -0.37
N LEU A 96 18.39 -4.46 -0.16
CA LEU A 96 18.76 -4.94 1.17
C LEU A 96 19.17 -3.76 2.07
N ARG A 97 18.93 -3.91 3.37
CA ARG A 97 19.46 -2.97 4.38
C ARG A 97 20.95 -3.24 4.56
N ALA A 98 21.71 -2.22 4.94
CA ALA A 98 23.16 -2.35 5.13
C ALA A 98 23.54 -3.44 6.15
N GLY A 99 22.81 -3.55 7.27
CA GLY A 99 23.06 -4.56 8.30
C GLY A 99 24.25 -4.21 9.18
N ASN A 100 24.01 -3.48 10.27
CA ASN A 100 25.05 -3.27 11.29
C ASN A 100 25.19 -4.54 12.13
N GLU A 101 26.37 -4.74 12.72
CA GLU A 101 26.59 -5.73 13.76
C GLU A 101 25.70 -5.42 14.98
N LYS A 102 25.25 -6.48 15.64
CA LYS A 102 24.35 -6.45 16.80
C LYS A 102 25.03 -7.09 18.00
N GLY A 103 24.67 -6.63 19.19
CA GLY A 103 25.11 -7.28 20.43
C GLY A 103 24.42 -8.62 20.66
N GLU A 104 24.97 -9.43 21.58
CA GLU A 104 24.44 -10.76 21.94
C GLU A 104 23.04 -10.71 22.56
N ASP A 105 22.68 -9.59 23.20
CA ASP A 105 21.36 -9.37 23.82
C ASP A 105 20.26 -8.94 22.82
N GLU A 106 20.59 -8.81 21.53
CA GLU A 106 19.64 -8.46 20.50
C GLU A 106 19.15 -9.68 19.71
N ALA A 107 17.91 -9.62 19.21
CA ALA A 107 17.42 -10.63 18.28
C ALA A 107 18.35 -10.76 17.07
N ASP A 108 18.80 -11.99 16.82
CA ASP A 108 19.69 -12.34 15.72
C ASP A 108 19.01 -12.08 14.37
N THR A 109 19.38 -10.94 13.80
CA THR A 109 18.80 -10.43 12.56
C THR A 109 19.91 -9.78 11.76
N VAL A 110 19.92 -10.04 10.46
CA VAL A 110 21.03 -9.62 9.59
C VAL A 110 20.58 -8.65 8.50
N GLY A 111 21.56 -7.96 7.92
CA GLY A 111 21.41 -7.23 6.67
C GLY A 111 22.56 -7.58 5.73
N CYS A 112 22.72 -6.81 4.66
CA CYS A 112 23.63 -7.14 3.57
C CYS A 112 25.08 -7.40 4.03
N CYS A 113 25.67 -6.49 4.81
CA CYS A 113 27.06 -6.62 5.26
C CYS A 113 27.24 -7.67 6.36
N SER A 114 26.17 -8.02 7.09
CA SER A 114 26.19 -9.02 8.16
C SER A 114 25.63 -10.38 7.74
N LEU A 115 25.49 -10.63 6.43
CA LEU A 115 25.11 -11.96 5.92
C LEU A 115 26.16 -13.01 6.33
N ARG A 116 25.67 -14.20 6.66
CA ARG A 116 26.45 -15.35 7.12
C ARG A 116 26.26 -16.51 6.17
N TYR A 117 27.12 -17.51 6.26
CA TYR A 117 27.13 -18.64 5.35
C TYR A 117 25.75 -19.29 5.23
N GLU A 118 25.06 -19.54 6.34
CA GLU A 118 23.73 -20.17 6.40
C GLU A 118 22.63 -19.42 5.63
N HIS A 119 22.78 -18.10 5.44
CA HIS A 119 21.73 -17.24 4.89
C HIS A 119 21.61 -17.24 3.36
N VAL A 120 22.59 -17.83 2.67
CA VAL A 120 22.62 -17.82 1.19
C VAL A 120 23.01 -19.19 0.66
N THR A 121 22.12 -19.77 -0.15
CA THR A 121 22.33 -21.01 -0.88
C THR A 121 22.62 -20.70 -2.36
N LEU A 122 23.59 -21.42 -2.92
CA LEU A 122 24.02 -21.26 -4.32
C LEU A 122 23.34 -22.31 -5.19
N GLU A 123 22.53 -21.86 -6.14
CA GLU A 123 21.89 -22.72 -7.15
C GLU A 123 22.52 -22.46 -8.53
N PRO A 124 23.27 -23.42 -9.09
CA PRO A 124 23.80 -23.29 -10.44
C PRO A 124 22.67 -23.10 -11.49
N PRO A 125 22.92 -22.36 -12.58
CA PRO A 125 24.20 -21.77 -12.97
C PRO A 125 24.47 -20.38 -12.36
N ASN A 126 23.45 -19.63 -11.96
CA ASN A 126 23.58 -18.23 -11.52
C ASN A 126 22.46 -17.74 -10.57
N LYS A 127 21.87 -18.63 -9.77
CA LYS A 127 20.80 -18.29 -8.82
C LYS A 127 21.30 -18.28 -7.38
N LEU A 128 20.85 -17.29 -6.60
CA LEU A 128 21.07 -17.19 -5.17
C LEU A 128 19.74 -17.29 -4.45
N VAL A 129 19.63 -18.22 -3.50
CA VAL A 129 18.49 -18.32 -2.61
C VAL A 129 18.88 -17.67 -1.29
N PHE A 130 18.24 -16.56 -0.97
CA PHE A 130 18.40 -15.87 0.31
C PHE A 130 17.33 -16.35 1.27
N ASP A 131 17.72 -16.71 2.48
CA ASP A 131 16.80 -17.04 3.58
C ASP A 131 17.39 -16.57 4.92
N PHE A 132 16.86 -15.46 5.45
CA PHE A 132 17.33 -14.91 6.71
C PHE A 132 16.27 -14.05 7.40
N LEU A 133 16.45 -13.82 8.70
CA LEU A 133 15.62 -12.87 9.45
C LEU A 133 16.23 -11.47 9.37
N GLY A 134 15.49 -10.53 8.77
CA GLY A 134 15.87 -9.14 8.66
C GLY A 134 15.39 -8.29 9.84
N LYS A 135 15.34 -6.98 9.63
CA LYS A 135 14.80 -6.03 10.62
C LYS A 135 13.40 -6.46 11.08
N ASP A 136 13.14 -6.34 12.39
CA ASP A 136 11.88 -6.69 13.04
C ASP A 136 11.58 -8.21 12.92
N SER A 137 12.63 -9.03 12.77
CA SER A 137 12.58 -10.50 12.57
C SER A 137 11.71 -10.95 11.40
N ILE A 138 11.55 -10.09 10.39
CA ILE A 138 10.81 -10.43 9.17
C ILE A 138 11.71 -11.25 8.26
N ARG A 139 11.26 -12.47 7.92
CA ARG A 139 11.95 -13.36 6.99
C ARG A 139 12.09 -12.71 5.61
N TYR A 140 13.30 -12.69 5.09
CA TYR A 140 13.60 -12.41 3.71
C TYR A 140 13.88 -13.73 3.02
N PHE A 141 12.91 -14.22 2.24
CA PHE A 141 13.05 -15.40 1.42
C PHE A 141 12.93 -14.99 -0.05
N ASN A 142 14.00 -15.17 -0.83
CA ASN A 142 13.97 -14.78 -2.24
C ASN A 142 14.98 -15.59 -3.05
N THR A 143 14.54 -16.08 -4.21
CA THR A 143 15.42 -16.71 -5.20
C THR A 143 15.67 -15.72 -6.32
N VAL A 144 16.93 -15.34 -6.52
CA VAL A 144 17.29 -14.29 -7.48
C VAL A 144 18.35 -14.78 -8.43
N GLU A 145 18.09 -14.58 -9.71
CA GLU A 145 19.11 -14.71 -10.75
C GLU A 145 20.05 -13.50 -10.71
N VAL A 146 21.35 -13.76 -10.64
CA VAL A 146 22.39 -12.73 -10.53
C VAL A 146 23.36 -12.77 -11.68
N ASP A 147 24.14 -11.70 -11.83
CA ASP A 147 25.27 -11.68 -12.76
C ASP A 147 26.20 -12.89 -12.52
N PRO A 148 26.67 -13.61 -13.56
CA PRO A 148 27.54 -14.77 -13.39
C PRO A 148 28.80 -14.49 -12.56
N GLN A 149 29.35 -13.28 -12.64
CA GLN A 149 30.49 -12.85 -11.82
C GLN A 149 30.12 -12.70 -10.35
N VAL A 150 28.90 -12.23 -10.04
CA VAL A 150 28.37 -12.19 -8.66
C VAL A 150 28.22 -13.61 -8.11
N PHE A 151 27.65 -14.53 -8.88
CA PHE A 151 27.53 -15.93 -8.47
C PHE A 151 28.91 -16.58 -8.21
N LYS A 152 29.87 -16.36 -9.12
CA LYS A 152 31.26 -16.82 -8.95
C LYS A 152 31.90 -16.24 -7.69
N ASN A 153 31.71 -14.95 -7.43
CA ASN A 153 32.21 -14.30 -6.22
C ASN A 153 31.59 -14.89 -4.96
N MET A 154 30.27 -15.11 -4.94
CA MET A 154 29.59 -15.74 -3.81
C MET A 154 30.10 -17.17 -3.53
N ARG A 155 30.39 -17.95 -4.58
CA ARG A 155 31.04 -19.25 -4.44
C ARG A 155 32.43 -19.15 -3.81
N ILE A 156 33.21 -18.13 -4.17
CA ILE A 156 34.53 -17.88 -3.56
C ILE A 156 34.38 -17.43 -2.09
N PHE A 157 33.43 -16.55 -1.80
CA PHE A 157 33.20 -16.02 -0.45
C PHE A 157 32.67 -17.05 0.54
N LYS A 158 31.98 -18.09 0.02
CA LYS A 158 31.57 -19.30 0.75
C LYS A 158 32.60 -20.45 0.64
N GLY A 159 33.78 -20.20 0.07
CA GLY A 159 34.83 -21.21 -0.14
C GLY A 159 35.50 -21.71 1.14
N ASN A 160 36.31 -22.76 0.99
CA ASN A 160 36.66 -23.73 2.05
C ASN A 160 37.22 -23.12 3.34
N GLY A 161 36.54 -23.44 4.45
CA GLY A 161 36.90 -23.08 5.82
C GLY A 161 35.81 -22.32 6.58
N LYS A 162 34.76 -21.84 5.89
CA LYS A 162 33.64 -21.14 6.54
C LYS A 162 32.54 -22.11 7.00
N GLU A 163 32.10 -21.93 8.23
CA GLU A 163 30.98 -22.62 8.86
C GLU A 163 29.69 -21.77 8.79
N GLU A 164 28.56 -22.33 9.24
CA GLU A 164 27.22 -21.71 9.14
C GLU A 164 27.15 -20.28 9.67
N LYS A 165 27.81 -20.01 10.79
CA LYS A 165 27.81 -18.71 11.48
C LYS A 165 28.88 -17.75 10.97
N ASP A 166 29.73 -18.16 10.03
CA ASP A 166 30.78 -17.28 9.54
C ASP A 166 30.23 -16.22 8.58
N PRO A 167 30.73 -14.97 8.67
CA PRO A 167 30.31 -13.90 7.78
C PRO A 167 30.70 -14.20 6.34
N ILE A 168 29.77 -14.02 5.39
CA ILE A 168 30.08 -14.10 3.95
C ILE A 168 31.03 -12.96 3.56
N PHE A 169 30.82 -11.78 4.13
CA PHE A 169 31.62 -10.57 3.87
C PHE A 169 32.54 -10.23 5.04
N ASP A 170 33.56 -11.07 5.26
CA ASP A 170 34.54 -10.93 6.36
C ASP A 170 35.42 -9.67 6.29
N ARG A 171 35.48 -8.98 5.14
CA ARG A 171 36.31 -7.77 4.94
C ARG A 171 35.49 -6.51 4.70
N VAL A 172 34.17 -6.53 4.94
CA VAL A 172 33.26 -5.40 4.68
C VAL A 172 32.46 -5.07 5.92
N THR A 173 32.58 -3.84 6.39
CA THR A 173 31.71 -3.27 7.43
C THR A 173 30.79 -2.21 6.84
N THR A 174 29.67 -1.92 7.50
CA THR A 174 28.77 -0.84 7.07
C THR A 174 29.44 0.53 7.12
N GLY A 175 30.34 0.75 8.08
CA GLY A 175 31.15 1.95 8.18
C GLY A 175 32.06 2.13 6.97
N GLY A 176 32.80 1.07 6.59
CA GLY A 176 33.66 1.08 5.40
C GLY A 176 32.88 1.29 4.10
N LEU A 177 31.73 0.63 3.97
CA LEU A 177 30.83 0.80 2.83
C LEU A 177 30.33 2.25 2.69
N ASN A 178 29.87 2.85 3.80
CA ASN A 178 29.38 4.22 3.79
C ASN A 178 30.50 5.24 3.57
N LYS A 179 31.73 4.97 4.03
CA LYS A 179 32.90 5.82 3.74
C LYS A 179 33.21 5.81 2.24
N HIS A 180 33.18 4.64 1.61
CA HIS A 180 33.34 4.52 0.16
C HIS A 180 32.22 5.26 -0.60
N LEU A 181 30.96 5.10 -0.19
CA LEU A 181 29.83 5.81 -0.79
C LEU A 181 29.94 7.35 -0.70
N GLN A 182 30.50 7.88 0.38
CA GLN A 182 30.71 9.32 0.53
C GLN A 182 31.70 9.90 -0.51
N SER A 183 32.58 9.08 -1.09
CA SER A 183 33.47 9.53 -2.17
C SER A 183 32.73 9.82 -3.48
N TYR A 184 31.58 9.20 -3.71
CA TYR A 184 30.73 9.46 -4.88
C TYR A 184 29.86 10.69 -4.71
N MET A 185 29.34 10.89 -3.50
CA MET A 185 28.38 11.94 -3.19
C MET A 185 28.42 12.24 -1.69
N LYS A 186 28.61 13.52 -1.33
CA LYS A 186 28.66 13.96 0.07
C LYS A 186 27.39 13.56 0.81
N GLY A 187 27.56 12.81 1.91
CA GLY A 187 26.46 12.36 2.76
C GLY A 187 25.61 11.23 2.17
N LEU A 188 26.10 10.55 1.12
CA LEU A 188 25.54 9.30 0.61
C LEU A 188 25.83 8.14 1.56
N THR A 189 24.83 7.31 1.80
CA THR A 189 24.93 6.09 2.59
C THR A 189 24.06 5.00 1.97
N ALA A 190 24.27 3.75 2.36
CA ALA A 190 23.52 2.60 1.85
C ALA A 190 21.99 2.76 2.00
N LYS A 191 21.53 3.48 3.04
CA LYS A 191 20.09 3.73 3.25
C LYS A 191 19.44 4.55 2.14
N VAL A 192 20.22 5.39 1.45
CA VAL A 192 19.72 6.27 0.38
C VAL A 192 19.30 5.44 -0.84
N PHE A 193 19.98 4.33 -1.11
CA PHE A 193 19.62 3.41 -2.21
C PHE A 193 18.22 2.84 -2.05
N ARG A 194 17.81 2.45 -0.84
CA ARG A 194 16.43 1.95 -0.60
C ARG A 194 15.39 3.02 -0.91
N THR A 195 15.62 4.27 -0.51
CA THR A 195 14.71 5.40 -0.83
C THR A 195 14.69 5.70 -2.33
N TYR A 196 15.86 5.70 -2.97
CA TYR A 196 15.99 5.91 -4.41
C TYR A 196 15.28 4.82 -5.21
N ASN A 197 15.58 3.55 -4.96
CA ASN A 197 14.98 2.40 -5.63
C ASN A 197 13.47 2.33 -5.43
N ALA A 198 12.99 2.60 -4.21
CA ALA A 198 11.56 2.67 -3.94
C ALA A 198 10.88 3.78 -4.75
N SER A 199 11.43 5.00 -4.73
CA SER A 199 10.84 6.15 -5.43
C SER A 199 10.90 6.01 -6.95
N ILE A 200 12.02 5.54 -7.52
CA ILE A 200 12.15 5.39 -8.98
C ILE A 200 11.29 4.25 -9.51
N THR A 201 11.24 3.11 -8.81
CA THR A 201 10.37 1.97 -9.18
C THR A 201 8.92 2.41 -9.14
N PHE A 202 8.51 3.15 -8.10
CA PHE A 202 7.16 3.68 -8.00
C PHE A 202 6.80 4.57 -9.18
N GLN A 203 7.67 5.51 -9.53
CA GLN A 203 7.46 6.40 -10.67
C GLN A 203 7.33 5.60 -11.98
N GLN A 204 8.26 4.69 -12.24
CA GLN A 204 8.25 3.85 -13.44
C GLN A 204 6.98 3.00 -13.56
N GLN A 205 6.51 2.43 -12.44
CA GLN A 205 5.28 1.64 -12.42
C GLN A 205 4.05 2.51 -12.68
N LEU A 206 4.01 3.73 -12.15
CA LEU A 206 2.91 4.67 -12.46
C LEU A 206 2.93 5.10 -13.93
N ASP A 207 4.11 5.41 -14.47
CA ASP A 207 4.28 5.86 -15.85
C ASP A 207 3.93 4.75 -16.85
N ALA A 208 4.28 3.50 -16.56
CA ALA A 208 4.01 2.35 -17.42
C ALA A 208 2.55 1.87 -17.38
N ASN A 209 1.89 1.96 -16.21
CA ASN A 209 0.59 1.31 -15.98
C ASN A 209 -0.59 2.29 -15.82
N THR A 210 -0.38 3.61 -15.94
CA THR A 210 -1.47 4.59 -15.88
C THR A 210 -1.64 5.26 -17.24
N ARG A 211 -2.86 5.23 -17.77
CA ARG A 211 -3.26 5.91 -19.01
C ARG A 211 -4.39 6.90 -18.75
N LYS A 212 -4.53 7.91 -19.62
CA LYS A 212 -5.50 9.00 -19.42
C LYS A 212 -6.96 8.54 -19.57
N ASP A 213 -7.20 7.57 -20.46
CA ASP A 213 -8.49 6.96 -20.81
C ASP A 213 -9.03 5.99 -19.74
N MET A 214 -8.19 5.58 -18.78
CA MET A 214 -8.62 4.73 -17.67
C MET A 214 -9.63 5.44 -16.76
N THR A 215 -10.55 4.67 -16.21
CA THR A 215 -11.47 5.12 -15.15
C THR A 215 -10.70 5.49 -13.88
N ASP A 216 -11.33 6.27 -13.00
CA ASP A 216 -10.77 6.59 -11.68
C ASP A 216 -10.43 5.33 -10.87
N ALA A 217 -11.27 4.29 -10.96
CA ALA A 217 -11.07 3.03 -10.24
C ALA A 217 -9.81 2.30 -10.73
N GLU A 218 -9.63 2.21 -12.05
CA GLU A 218 -8.46 1.57 -12.65
C GLU A 218 -7.18 2.37 -12.36
N LYS A 219 -7.23 3.71 -12.41
CA LYS A 219 -6.10 4.58 -12.03
C LYS A 219 -5.68 4.36 -10.58
N LEU A 220 -6.64 4.28 -9.66
CA LEU A 220 -6.36 3.99 -8.25
C LEU A 220 -5.77 2.58 -8.08
N ALA A 221 -6.28 1.59 -8.81
CA ALA A 221 -5.74 0.23 -8.79
C ALA A 221 -4.28 0.19 -9.28
N ALA A 222 -3.96 0.88 -10.37
CA ALA A 222 -2.59 1.02 -10.88
C ALA A 222 -1.66 1.68 -9.84
N TYR A 223 -2.15 2.71 -9.14
CA TYR A 223 -1.40 3.32 -8.03
C TYR A 223 -1.14 2.35 -6.88
N HIS A 224 -2.15 1.58 -6.48
CA HIS A 224 -2.02 0.59 -5.41
C HIS A 224 -1.07 -0.54 -5.79
N GLU A 225 -1.12 -1.01 -7.04
CA GLU A 225 -0.20 -2.02 -7.56
C GLU A 225 1.24 -1.48 -7.61
N ALA A 226 1.45 -0.25 -8.09
CA ALA A 226 2.76 0.39 -8.06
C ALA A 226 3.36 0.45 -6.65
N ASN A 227 2.55 0.80 -5.64
CA ASN A 227 3.00 0.80 -4.25
C ASN A 227 3.24 -0.62 -3.71
N ARG A 228 2.43 -1.60 -4.13
CA ARG A 228 2.61 -3.01 -3.78
C ARG A 228 3.94 -3.54 -4.31
N MET A 229 4.28 -3.26 -5.56
CA MET A 229 5.56 -3.65 -6.16
C MET A 229 6.76 -3.06 -5.40
N VAL A 230 6.67 -1.80 -4.97
CA VAL A 230 7.71 -1.18 -4.13
C VAL A 230 7.80 -1.84 -2.76
N ALA A 231 6.67 -2.17 -2.15
CA ALA A 231 6.64 -2.83 -0.87
C ALA A 231 7.22 -4.25 -0.93
N ILE A 232 6.98 -4.99 -2.02
CA ILE A 232 7.63 -6.28 -2.32
C ILE A 232 9.14 -6.10 -2.46
N LEU A 233 9.59 -5.13 -3.28
CA LEU A 233 11.01 -4.81 -3.44
C LEU A 233 11.70 -4.51 -2.10
N CYS A 234 11.01 -3.82 -1.19
CA CYS A 234 11.55 -3.47 0.12
C CYS A 234 11.36 -4.55 1.21
N ASN A 235 10.78 -5.70 0.86
CA ASN A 235 10.35 -6.75 1.77
C ASN A 235 9.50 -6.24 2.95
N HIS A 236 8.53 -5.37 2.66
CA HIS A 236 7.56 -4.87 3.64
C HIS A 236 6.38 -5.84 3.75
N GLN A 237 6.57 -6.90 4.52
CA GLN A 237 5.55 -7.93 4.76
C GLN A 237 4.72 -7.63 6.00
N LYS A 238 3.50 -8.18 6.04
CA LYS A 238 2.66 -8.27 7.25
C LYS A 238 1.93 -9.61 7.23
N SER A 239 1.56 -10.11 8.41
CA SER A 239 0.66 -11.26 8.48
C SER A 239 -0.72 -10.90 7.93
N VAL A 240 -1.36 -11.88 7.30
CA VAL A 240 -2.75 -11.74 6.86
C VAL A 240 -3.62 -11.58 8.11
N SER A 241 -4.46 -10.54 8.13
CA SER A 241 -5.38 -10.30 9.24
C SER A 241 -6.32 -11.48 9.43
N LYS A 242 -6.55 -11.88 10.69
CA LYS A 242 -7.51 -12.95 11.03
C LYS A 242 -8.91 -12.70 10.45
N GLY A 243 -9.31 -11.44 10.29
CA GLY A 243 -10.60 -11.05 9.71
C GLY A 243 -10.63 -10.90 8.19
N HIS A 244 -9.52 -11.16 7.48
CA HIS A 244 -9.44 -10.96 6.03
C HIS A 244 -10.43 -11.84 5.27
N GLY A 245 -10.47 -13.15 5.59
CA GLY A 245 -11.39 -14.11 4.97
C GLY A 245 -12.86 -13.69 5.07
N ALA A 246 -13.34 -13.46 6.30
CA ALA A 246 -14.70 -12.96 6.56
C ALA A 246 -14.98 -11.61 5.88
N SER A 247 -13.97 -10.75 5.72
CA SER A 247 -14.13 -9.49 5.01
C SER A 247 -14.22 -9.67 3.49
N MET A 248 -13.48 -10.63 2.91
CA MET A 248 -13.55 -10.98 1.49
C MET A 248 -14.88 -11.64 1.15
N GLU A 249 -15.38 -12.53 2.01
CA GLU A 249 -16.70 -13.17 1.88
C GLU A 249 -17.82 -12.12 1.88
N LYS A 250 -17.84 -11.21 2.85
CA LYS A 250 -18.79 -10.08 2.87
C LYS A 250 -18.73 -9.19 1.63
N MET A 251 -17.55 -9.06 0.99
CA MET A 251 -17.43 -8.35 -0.28
C MET A 251 -17.98 -9.20 -1.43
N SER A 252 -17.70 -10.51 -1.46
CA SER A 252 -18.29 -11.45 -2.42
C SER A 252 -19.82 -11.42 -2.38
N ASP A 253 -20.43 -11.44 -1.20
CA ASP A 253 -21.89 -11.35 -1.05
C ASP A 253 -22.44 -10.03 -1.56
N LYS A 254 -21.75 -8.92 -1.29
CA LYS A 254 -22.13 -7.61 -1.84
C LYS A 254 -22.02 -7.57 -3.36
N LEU A 255 -21.00 -8.19 -3.93
CA LEU A 255 -20.83 -8.30 -5.38
C LEU A 255 -21.98 -9.11 -6.00
N ARG A 256 -22.31 -10.26 -5.41
CA ARG A 256 -23.47 -11.07 -5.80
C ARG A 256 -24.78 -10.29 -5.63
N GLY A 257 -24.92 -9.50 -4.57
CA GLY A 257 -26.04 -8.59 -4.37
C GLY A 257 -26.20 -7.53 -5.47
N LEU A 258 -25.10 -6.95 -5.96
CA LEU A 258 -25.13 -6.03 -7.10
C LEU A 258 -25.56 -6.75 -8.39
N LYS A 259 -25.07 -7.99 -8.61
CA LYS A 259 -25.51 -8.83 -9.72
C LYS A 259 -27.00 -9.18 -9.62
N TYR A 260 -27.51 -9.45 -8.43
CA TYR A 260 -28.94 -9.69 -8.20
C TYR A 260 -29.78 -8.46 -8.57
N GLN A 261 -29.34 -7.26 -8.20
CA GLN A 261 -30.01 -6.02 -8.60
C GLN A 261 -30.00 -5.84 -10.13
N ARG A 262 -28.86 -6.09 -10.77
CA ARG A 262 -28.73 -6.09 -12.24
C ARG A 262 -29.69 -7.08 -12.89
N MET A 263 -29.76 -8.31 -12.38
CA MET A 263 -30.68 -9.34 -12.85
C MET A 263 -32.15 -8.87 -12.78
N LYS A 264 -32.58 -8.26 -11.65
CA LYS A 264 -33.94 -7.73 -11.53
C LYS A 264 -34.24 -6.66 -12.56
N LEU A 265 -33.32 -5.71 -12.77
CA LEU A 265 -33.50 -4.66 -13.78
C LEU A 265 -33.55 -5.23 -15.20
N ARG A 266 -32.74 -6.25 -15.51
CA ARG A 266 -32.79 -6.96 -16.80
C ARG A 266 -34.14 -7.64 -17.01
N LYS A 267 -34.67 -8.31 -15.99
CA LYS A 267 -36.02 -8.91 -16.03
C LYS A 267 -37.09 -7.85 -16.31
N VAL A 268 -37.07 -6.73 -15.59
CA VAL A 268 -37.98 -5.59 -15.83
C VAL A 268 -37.84 -5.06 -17.26
N LEU A 269 -36.62 -4.83 -17.75
CA LEU A 269 -36.36 -4.34 -19.11
C LEU A 269 -36.95 -5.26 -20.18
N PHE A 270 -36.77 -6.58 -20.02
CA PHE A 270 -37.26 -7.57 -20.97
C PHE A 270 -38.77 -7.77 -20.94
N THR A 271 -39.41 -7.55 -19.79
CA THR A 271 -40.87 -7.52 -19.69
C THR A 271 -41.44 -6.27 -20.36
N MET A 272 -40.76 -5.12 -20.22
CA MET A 272 -41.19 -3.85 -20.81
C MET A 272 -40.96 -3.78 -22.34
N ASP A 273 -39.78 -4.18 -22.82
CA ASP A 273 -39.47 -4.24 -24.24
C ASP A 273 -38.77 -5.58 -24.59
N PRO A 274 -39.54 -6.60 -25.03
CA PRO A 274 -38.98 -7.88 -25.45
C PRO A 274 -37.97 -7.78 -26.60
N LYS A 275 -38.03 -6.72 -27.43
CA LYS A 275 -37.07 -6.52 -28.54
C LYS A 275 -35.67 -6.19 -28.02
N MET A 276 -35.53 -5.74 -26.77
CA MET A 276 -34.23 -5.47 -26.15
C MET A 276 -33.37 -6.74 -26.03
N LYS A 277 -33.97 -7.93 -25.94
CA LYS A 277 -33.22 -9.21 -25.99
C LYS A 277 -32.43 -9.39 -27.29
N LYS A 278 -32.95 -8.87 -28.41
CA LYS A 278 -32.27 -8.91 -29.72
C LYS A 278 -31.33 -7.72 -29.92
N LYS A 279 -31.67 -6.54 -29.40
CA LYS A 279 -30.87 -5.31 -29.55
C LYS A 279 -29.61 -5.28 -28.65
N ARG A 280 -29.68 -5.90 -27.47
CA ARG A 280 -28.61 -5.92 -26.46
C ARG A 280 -28.42 -7.37 -25.96
N PRO A 281 -27.89 -8.29 -26.80
CA PRO A 281 -27.76 -9.70 -26.46
C PRO A 281 -26.84 -9.95 -25.25
N GLU A 282 -25.88 -9.08 -24.98
CA GLU A 282 -25.00 -9.16 -23.80
C GLU A 282 -25.78 -9.07 -22.47
N LEU A 283 -26.98 -8.46 -22.48
CA LEU A 283 -27.88 -8.42 -21.32
C LEU A 283 -28.69 -9.71 -21.17
N THR A 284 -28.45 -10.75 -21.97
CA THR A 284 -29.16 -12.05 -21.84
C THR A 284 -28.36 -13.10 -21.08
N GLU A 285 -27.06 -12.90 -20.88
CA GLU A 285 -26.18 -13.84 -20.16
C GLU A 285 -26.55 -13.99 -18.69
N LEU A 286 -26.88 -15.20 -18.25
CA LEU A 286 -27.23 -15.45 -16.83
C LEU A 286 -25.99 -15.28 -15.94
N GLU A 287 -26.21 -14.77 -14.72
CA GLU A 287 -25.15 -14.70 -13.71
C GLU A 287 -24.90 -16.12 -13.20
N SER A 288 -23.73 -16.70 -13.50
CA SER A 288 -23.41 -18.09 -13.14
C SER A 288 -23.31 -18.36 -11.63
N ASP A 289 -23.21 -17.30 -10.82
CA ASP A 289 -22.99 -17.34 -9.37
C ASP A 289 -24.20 -16.85 -8.54
N LEU A 290 -25.38 -16.78 -9.15
CA LEU A 290 -26.66 -16.52 -8.48
C LEU A 290 -27.57 -17.75 -8.60
N ASP A 291 -27.52 -18.62 -7.60
CA ASP A 291 -28.47 -19.72 -7.43
C ASP A 291 -29.69 -19.29 -6.59
N ASP A 292 -30.73 -20.13 -6.59
CA ASP A 292 -31.96 -19.88 -5.85
C ASP A 292 -31.71 -19.77 -4.34
N ASP A 293 -30.73 -20.53 -3.83
CA ASP A 293 -30.32 -20.52 -2.42
C ASP A 293 -29.72 -19.16 -2.02
N PHE A 294 -28.80 -18.62 -2.82
CA PHE A 294 -28.24 -17.29 -2.59
C PHE A 294 -29.31 -16.20 -2.70
N ILE A 295 -30.24 -16.31 -3.65
CA ILE A 295 -31.33 -15.34 -3.81
C ILE A 295 -32.19 -15.30 -2.54
N GLU A 296 -32.58 -16.45 -2.00
CA GLU A 296 -33.35 -16.52 -0.75
C GLU A 296 -32.58 -15.94 0.42
N TYR A 297 -31.32 -16.34 0.59
CA TYR A 297 -30.43 -15.78 1.59
C TYR A 297 -30.31 -14.25 1.49
N TRP A 298 -30.08 -13.73 0.28
CA TRP A 298 -29.86 -12.31 0.06
C TRP A 298 -31.12 -11.47 0.29
N GLU A 299 -32.29 -11.98 -0.11
CA GLU A 299 -33.60 -11.35 0.17
C GLU A 299 -33.86 -11.26 1.68
N GLU A 300 -33.57 -12.31 2.44
CA GLU A 300 -33.68 -12.29 3.90
C GLU A 300 -32.70 -11.29 4.54
N GLU A 301 -31.45 -11.24 4.04
CA GLU A 301 -30.45 -10.27 4.51
C GLU A 301 -30.82 -8.82 4.17
N LEU A 302 -31.44 -8.58 3.02
CA LEU A 302 -31.98 -7.27 2.66
C LEU A 302 -33.16 -6.89 3.58
N LYS A 303 -34.08 -7.82 3.85
CA LYS A 303 -35.19 -7.62 4.81
C LYS A 303 -34.66 -7.21 6.18
N LYS A 304 -33.69 -7.95 6.73
CA LYS A 304 -33.07 -7.62 8.02
C LYS A 304 -32.44 -6.22 8.01
N LYS A 305 -31.69 -5.87 6.95
CA LYS A 305 -31.06 -4.55 6.81
C LYS A 305 -32.08 -3.42 6.72
N ASP A 306 -33.21 -3.61 6.06
CA ASP A 306 -34.22 -2.57 5.92
C ASP A 306 -35.00 -2.37 7.22
N ILE A 307 -35.28 -3.44 7.97
CA ILE A 307 -35.80 -3.36 9.35
C ILE A 307 -34.80 -2.62 10.25
N GLU A 308 -33.52 -2.99 10.21
CA GLU A 308 -32.47 -2.33 11.01
C GLU A 308 -32.35 -0.83 10.69
N LYS A 309 -32.38 -0.45 9.40
CA LYS A 309 -32.39 0.97 8.98
C LYS A 309 -33.64 1.69 9.47
N ALA A 310 -34.81 1.06 9.42
CA ALA A 310 -36.05 1.65 9.91
C ALA A 310 -35.96 1.93 11.42
N THR A 311 -35.47 0.97 12.20
CA THR A 311 -35.23 1.11 13.64
C THR A 311 -34.22 2.22 13.95
N LYS A 312 -33.04 2.21 13.31
CA LYS A 312 -32.01 3.25 13.52
C LYS A 312 -32.48 4.64 13.13
N LYS A 313 -33.26 4.77 12.06
CA LYS A 313 -33.84 6.04 11.63
C LYS A 313 -34.86 6.55 12.65
N PHE A 314 -35.68 5.66 13.19
CA PHE A 314 -36.64 5.98 14.25
C PHE A 314 -35.93 6.45 15.53
N GLU A 315 -34.90 5.73 15.98
CA GLU A 315 -34.07 6.10 17.13
C GLU A 315 -33.43 7.48 16.95
N LYS A 316 -32.74 7.71 15.82
CA LYS A 316 -32.10 9.00 15.52
C LYS A 316 -33.10 10.15 15.44
N ASN A 317 -34.28 9.91 14.85
CA ASN A 317 -35.34 10.91 14.80
C ASN A 317 -35.82 11.27 16.21
N ASN A 318 -35.93 10.29 17.11
CA ASN A 318 -36.33 10.51 18.49
C ASN A 318 -35.26 11.23 19.32
N GLU A 319 -33.98 10.91 19.12
CA GLU A 319 -32.86 11.68 19.70
C GLU A 319 -32.92 13.15 19.26
N THR A 320 -33.08 13.39 17.95
CA THR A 320 -33.18 14.75 17.39
C THR A 320 -34.40 15.50 17.94
N ARG A 321 -35.52 14.81 18.15
CA ARG A 321 -36.74 15.38 18.75
C ARG A 321 -36.54 15.71 20.22
N ALA A 322 -35.88 14.83 20.98
CA ALA A 322 -35.55 15.05 22.38
C ALA A 322 -34.62 16.27 22.57
N GLU A 323 -33.61 16.43 21.71
CA GLU A 323 -32.73 17.62 21.69
C GLU A 323 -33.50 18.93 21.44
N LYS A 324 -34.61 18.86 20.70
CA LYS A 324 -35.50 20.00 20.41
C LYS A 324 -36.62 20.18 21.43
N GLY A 325 -36.69 19.36 22.47
CA GLY A 325 -37.78 19.36 23.45
C GLY A 325 -39.13 18.86 22.89
N GLU A 326 -39.12 18.20 21.73
CA GLU A 326 -40.31 17.60 21.12
C GLU A 326 -40.59 16.20 21.70
N LYS A 327 -41.86 15.78 21.68
CA LYS A 327 -42.24 14.42 22.10
C LYS A 327 -41.69 13.36 21.13
N PRO A 328 -41.27 12.18 21.64
CA PRO A 328 -40.79 11.08 20.80
C PRO A 328 -41.90 10.59 19.85
N GLU A 329 -41.50 10.10 18.69
CA GLU A 329 -42.43 9.45 17.76
C GLU A 329 -43.02 8.18 18.39
N PRO A 330 -44.32 7.91 18.20
CA PRO A 330 -44.94 6.70 18.74
C PRO A 330 -44.31 5.44 18.15
N GLN A 331 -44.06 4.44 19.00
CA GLN A 331 -43.56 3.11 18.61
C GLN A 331 -44.40 2.47 17.49
N LYS A 332 -45.71 2.74 17.48
CA LYS A 332 -46.64 2.30 16.44
C LYS A 332 -46.20 2.67 15.01
N LYS A 333 -45.53 3.81 14.82
CA LYS A 333 -45.01 4.20 13.50
C LYS A 333 -43.85 3.32 13.04
N LEU A 334 -43.00 2.90 13.97
CA LEU A 334 -41.93 1.94 13.68
C LEU A 334 -42.54 0.58 13.32
N ASP A 335 -43.52 0.10 14.10
CA ASP A 335 -44.19 -1.17 13.84
C ASP A 335 -44.93 -1.19 12.48
N GLU A 336 -45.60 -0.09 12.12
CA GLU A 336 -46.23 0.07 10.80
C GLU A 336 -45.20 0.07 9.66
N THR A 337 -44.04 0.67 9.88
CA THR A 337 -42.95 0.68 8.90
C THR A 337 -42.34 -0.72 8.74
N ILE A 338 -42.11 -1.43 9.85
CA ILE A 338 -41.63 -2.82 9.83
C ILE A 338 -42.63 -3.70 9.09
N LYS A 339 -43.93 -3.61 9.39
CA LYS A 339 -44.97 -4.39 8.70
C LYS A 339 -44.99 -4.15 7.19
N LYS A 340 -44.79 -2.92 6.72
CA LYS A 340 -44.68 -2.61 5.29
C LYS A 340 -43.48 -3.31 4.66
N VAL A 341 -42.32 -3.24 5.30
CA VAL A 341 -41.11 -3.96 4.86
C VAL A 341 -41.39 -5.46 4.79
N GLU A 342 -41.99 -6.06 5.82
CA GLU A 342 -42.29 -7.50 5.80
C GLU A 342 -43.26 -7.91 4.68
N ALA A 343 -44.25 -7.06 4.37
CA ALA A 343 -45.19 -7.29 3.27
C ALA A 343 -44.48 -7.24 1.90
N GLU A 344 -43.62 -6.25 1.65
CA GLU A 344 -42.85 -6.13 0.41
C GLU A 344 -41.97 -7.37 0.15
N TYR A 345 -41.26 -7.86 1.16
CA TYR A 345 -40.42 -9.07 1.00
C TYR A 345 -41.26 -10.36 0.86
N LYS A 346 -42.49 -10.40 1.38
CA LYS A 346 -43.42 -11.51 1.16
C LYS A 346 -43.94 -11.52 -0.28
N GLU A 347 -44.21 -10.35 -0.86
CA GLU A 347 -44.55 -10.21 -2.29
C GLU A 347 -43.39 -10.63 -3.18
N LEU A 348 -42.16 -10.19 -2.88
CA LEU A 348 -40.95 -10.64 -3.61
C LEU A 348 -40.78 -12.17 -3.60
N LYS A 349 -41.03 -12.82 -2.46
CA LYS A 349 -40.98 -14.28 -2.36
C LYS A 349 -42.07 -14.96 -3.21
N ALA A 350 -43.21 -14.31 -3.41
CA ALA A 350 -44.27 -14.79 -4.29
C ALA A 350 -43.95 -14.55 -5.79
N GLU A 351 -43.39 -13.39 -6.14
CA GLU A 351 -42.88 -13.05 -7.48
C GLU A 351 -41.71 -13.93 -7.93
N ARG A 352 -40.98 -14.55 -7.00
CA ARG A 352 -39.96 -15.56 -7.35
C ARG A 352 -40.61 -16.87 -7.82
N LYS A 353 -41.78 -17.21 -7.27
CA LYS A 353 -42.52 -18.46 -7.55
C LYS A 353 -43.48 -18.32 -8.72
N SER A 354 -44.11 -17.15 -8.89
CA SER A 354 -44.86 -16.78 -10.09
C SER A 354 -43.89 -16.25 -11.13
N LYS A 355 -43.98 -16.61 -12.41
CA LYS A 355 -43.11 -16.05 -13.45
C LYS A 355 -43.38 -14.57 -13.75
N ASP A 356 -44.32 -13.95 -13.05
CA ASP A 356 -44.72 -12.55 -13.21
C ASP A 356 -43.75 -11.60 -12.52
N VAL A 357 -43.10 -10.75 -13.31
CA VAL A 357 -42.17 -9.71 -12.84
C VAL A 357 -42.96 -8.43 -12.61
N ASN A 358 -42.98 -7.93 -11.38
CA ASN A 358 -43.56 -6.63 -11.08
C ASN A 358 -42.66 -5.51 -11.64
N ILE A 359 -43.23 -4.74 -12.57
CA ILE A 359 -42.54 -3.63 -13.27
C ILE A 359 -42.32 -2.43 -12.32
N GLY A 360 -43.02 -2.39 -11.19
CA GLY A 360 -42.89 -1.33 -10.19
C GLY A 360 -43.17 0.06 -10.76
N SER A 361 -42.40 1.07 -10.32
CA SER A 361 -42.53 2.47 -10.75
C SER A 361 -41.73 2.81 -12.03
N PHE A 362 -41.12 1.83 -12.69
CA PHE A 362 -40.35 2.05 -13.91
C PHE A 362 -41.29 2.25 -15.10
N LYS A 363 -41.41 3.50 -15.58
CA LYS A 363 -42.30 3.88 -16.69
C LYS A 363 -41.60 3.92 -18.06
N ASP A 364 -40.27 3.82 -18.09
CA ASP A 364 -39.45 4.12 -19.25
C ASP A 364 -38.29 3.11 -19.39
N PRO A 365 -38.24 2.30 -20.48
CA PRO A 365 -37.17 1.35 -20.75
C PRO A 365 -35.77 1.96 -20.81
N GLU A 366 -35.63 3.21 -21.30
CA GLU A 366 -34.32 3.86 -21.40
C GLU A 366 -33.74 4.16 -20.02
N LYS A 367 -34.59 4.53 -19.05
CA LYS A 367 -34.16 4.73 -17.66
C LYS A 367 -33.72 3.43 -16.99
N VAL A 368 -34.36 2.31 -17.32
CA VAL A 368 -33.97 0.99 -16.82
C VAL A 368 -32.61 0.60 -17.39
N LEU A 369 -32.38 0.83 -18.68
CA LEU A 369 -31.08 0.60 -19.32
C LEU A 369 -29.96 1.44 -18.68
N ALA A 370 -30.20 2.74 -18.49
CA ALA A 370 -29.24 3.63 -17.83
C ALA A 370 -28.95 3.19 -16.37
N ASN A 371 -29.91 2.59 -15.67
CA ASN A 371 -29.69 2.02 -14.34
C ASN A 371 -28.87 0.74 -14.38
N ILE A 372 -29.06 -0.12 -15.40
CA ILE A 372 -28.24 -1.31 -15.60
C ILE A 372 -26.78 -0.91 -15.84
N GLU A 373 -26.53 0.05 -16.73
CA GLU A 373 -25.18 0.55 -17.02
C GLU A 373 -24.48 1.10 -15.76
N LYS A 374 -25.21 1.85 -14.92
CA LYS A 374 -24.69 2.30 -13.61
C LYS A 374 -24.35 1.15 -12.66
N ILE A 375 -25.14 0.07 -12.66
CA ILE A 375 -24.83 -1.11 -11.83
C ILE A 375 -23.62 -1.84 -12.40
N ASP A 376 -23.47 -1.91 -13.72
CA ASP A 376 -22.30 -2.51 -14.37
C ASP A 376 -21.02 -1.77 -13.99
N GLU A 377 -21.00 -0.44 -14.07
CA GLU A 377 -19.87 0.38 -13.61
C GLU A 377 -19.53 0.13 -12.14
N ARG A 378 -20.55 0.01 -11.27
CA ARG A 378 -20.37 -0.30 -9.86
C ARG A 378 -19.79 -1.70 -9.66
N ILE A 379 -20.27 -2.70 -10.41
CA ILE A 379 -19.76 -4.08 -10.37
C ILE A 379 -18.28 -4.10 -10.76
N GLN A 380 -17.91 -3.42 -11.86
CA GLN A 380 -16.50 -3.36 -12.29
C GLN A 380 -15.61 -2.68 -11.25
N THR A 381 -16.04 -1.53 -10.74
CA THR A 381 -15.31 -0.82 -9.66
C THR A 381 -15.18 -1.69 -8.41
N PHE A 382 -16.22 -2.43 -8.04
CA PHE A 382 -16.21 -3.29 -6.86
C PHE A 382 -15.27 -4.48 -7.03
N LYS A 383 -15.24 -5.11 -8.21
CA LYS A 383 -14.29 -6.19 -8.55
C LYS A 383 -12.84 -5.72 -8.44
N ILE A 384 -12.53 -4.56 -9.02
CA ILE A 384 -11.19 -3.95 -8.93
C ILE A 384 -10.78 -3.72 -7.47
N ASN A 385 -11.68 -3.18 -6.65
CA ASN A 385 -11.40 -2.93 -5.23
C ASN A 385 -11.19 -4.23 -4.43
N MET A 386 -11.93 -5.30 -4.75
CA MET A 386 -11.73 -6.61 -4.14
C MET A 386 -10.36 -7.18 -4.48
N GLU A 387 -9.94 -7.09 -5.74
CA GLU A 387 -8.65 -7.57 -6.21
C GLU A 387 -7.49 -6.80 -5.56
N VAL A 388 -7.57 -5.48 -5.51
CA VAL A 388 -6.57 -4.63 -4.84
C VAL A 388 -6.43 -5.00 -3.36
N LYS A 389 -7.54 -5.26 -2.69
CA LYS A 389 -7.54 -5.65 -1.27
C LYS A 389 -6.94 -7.03 -1.05
N ASP A 390 -7.25 -8.01 -1.90
CA ASP A 390 -6.69 -9.34 -1.76
C ASP A 390 -5.20 -9.39 -2.09
N LYS A 391 -4.76 -8.72 -3.16
CA LYS A 391 -3.34 -8.58 -3.52
C LYS A 391 -2.50 -7.89 -2.45
N GLY A 392 -3.11 -7.05 -1.61
CA GLY A 392 -2.46 -6.31 -0.52
C GLY A 392 -2.55 -6.95 0.86
N LYS A 393 -3.04 -8.20 0.98
CA LYS A 393 -3.34 -8.85 2.27
C LYS A 393 -2.11 -9.16 3.13
N ASP A 394 -0.99 -9.45 2.49
CA ASP A 394 0.30 -9.85 3.07
C ASP A 394 1.38 -8.76 2.95
N VAL A 395 1.03 -7.60 2.35
CA VAL A 395 1.96 -6.50 2.10
C VAL A 395 1.65 -5.26 2.94
N ALA A 396 2.68 -4.68 3.57
CA ALA A 396 2.60 -3.48 4.40
C ALA A 396 2.78 -2.19 3.56
N LEU A 397 1.74 -1.83 2.78
CA LEU A 397 1.72 -0.68 1.87
C LEU A 397 1.94 0.70 2.54
N GLY A 398 1.64 0.83 3.84
CA GLY A 398 1.81 2.10 4.56
C GLY A 398 3.27 2.45 4.79
N THR A 399 4.12 1.45 5.03
CA THR A 399 5.54 1.64 5.35
C THR A 399 6.31 2.22 4.17
N SER A 400 6.11 1.70 2.96
CA SER A 400 6.66 2.23 1.71
C SER A 400 6.16 3.65 1.47
N LYS A 401 4.84 3.83 1.49
CA LYS A 401 4.16 5.10 1.19
C LYS A 401 4.57 6.27 2.08
N ILE A 402 4.78 6.04 3.37
CA ILE A 402 5.07 7.13 4.33
C ILE A 402 6.56 7.48 4.35
N ASN A 403 7.45 6.52 4.12
CA ASN A 403 8.87 6.66 4.46
C ASN A 403 9.83 6.55 3.27
N TYR A 404 9.44 5.88 2.18
CA TYR A 404 10.35 5.54 1.09
C TYR A 404 9.92 6.10 -0.27
N LEU A 405 8.64 6.44 -0.43
CA LEU A 405 8.12 7.09 -1.62
C LEU A 405 8.17 8.61 -1.48
N ASP A 406 8.78 9.28 -2.46
CA ASP A 406 8.72 10.74 -2.54
C ASP A 406 7.26 11.18 -2.77
N PRO A 407 6.65 11.92 -1.83
CA PRO A 407 5.24 12.31 -1.94
C PRO A 407 4.96 13.21 -3.15
N ARG A 408 5.97 13.84 -3.75
CA ARG A 408 5.82 14.68 -4.95
C ARG A 408 5.49 13.86 -6.18
N ILE A 409 5.94 12.60 -6.25
CA ILE A 409 5.57 11.68 -7.33
C ILE A 409 4.05 11.46 -7.29
N THR A 410 3.51 11.20 -6.10
CA THR A 410 2.05 11.05 -5.91
C THR A 410 1.31 12.34 -6.22
N ALA A 411 1.78 13.50 -5.72
CA ALA A 411 1.12 14.78 -5.98
C ALA A 411 1.10 15.14 -7.47
N SER A 412 2.20 14.88 -8.19
CA SER A 412 2.29 15.07 -9.64
C SER A 412 1.34 14.14 -10.39
N TRP A 413 1.31 12.85 -10.02
CA TRP A 413 0.40 11.86 -10.61
C TRP A 413 -1.07 12.24 -10.40
N CYS A 414 -1.46 12.65 -9.18
CA CYS A 414 -2.80 13.14 -8.88
C CYS A 414 -3.21 14.30 -9.80
N LYS A 415 -2.30 15.26 -10.01
CA LYS A 415 -2.55 16.41 -10.87
C LYS A 415 -2.69 16.01 -12.35
N THR A 416 -1.80 15.15 -12.84
CA THR A 416 -1.82 14.70 -14.25
C THR A 416 -3.09 13.93 -14.60
N TYR A 417 -3.62 13.14 -13.67
CA TYR A 417 -4.79 12.29 -13.90
C TYR A 417 -6.09 12.81 -13.26
N ASN A 418 -6.06 14.02 -12.70
CA ASN A 418 -7.19 14.67 -12.02
C ASN A 418 -7.81 13.82 -10.88
N ILE A 419 -6.97 13.12 -10.12
CA ILE A 419 -7.38 12.31 -8.96
C ILE A 419 -7.21 13.15 -7.68
N PRO A 420 -8.25 13.33 -6.85
CA PRO A 420 -8.12 14.03 -5.57
C PRO A 420 -7.10 13.34 -4.66
N ILE A 421 -6.16 14.11 -4.10
CA ILE A 421 -5.07 13.57 -3.27
C ILE A 421 -5.59 12.89 -2.00
N GLU A 422 -6.79 13.28 -1.54
CA GLU A 422 -7.52 12.72 -0.40
C GLU A 422 -7.95 11.27 -0.64
N LYS A 423 -8.11 10.84 -1.92
CA LYS A 423 -8.36 9.43 -2.25
C LYS A 423 -7.15 8.55 -1.92
N LEU A 424 -5.94 9.15 -1.86
CA LEU A 424 -4.70 8.44 -1.60
C LEU A 424 -4.14 8.72 -0.21
N PHE A 425 -4.06 9.98 0.21
CA PHE A 425 -3.44 10.37 1.48
C PHE A 425 -4.49 10.68 2.54
N SER A 426 -4.29 10.14 3.75
CA SER A 426 -5.10 10.53 4.91
C SER A 426 -4.81 11.98 5.29
N LYS A 427 -5.74 12.63 6.02
CA LYS A 427 -5.55 14.01 6.53
C LYS A 427 -4.21 14.19 7.24
N THR A 428 -3.82 13.25 8.09
CA THR A 428 -2.54 13.26 8.81
C THR A 428 -1.34 13.21 7.86
N LEU A 429 -1.40 12.39 6.81
CA LEU A 429 -0.33 12.29 5.82
C LEU A 429 -0.25 13.56 4.96
N ILE A 430 -1.39 14.14 4.59
CA ILE A 430 -1.44 15.43 3.89
C ILE A 430 -0.76 16.51 4.73
N VAL A 431 -1.05 16.59 6.03
CA VAL A 431 -0.40 17.57 6.94
C VAL A 431 1.11 17.35 7.00
N LYS A 432 1.58 16.10 7.09
CA LYS A 432 3.01 15.76 7.03
C LYS A 432 3.65 16.27 5.72
N CYS A 433 3.01 16.04 4.59
CA CYS A 433 3.53 16.44 3.28
C CYS A 433 3.43 17.96 3.04
N ARG A 434 2.39 18.63 3.55
CA ARG A 434 2.09 20.06 3.28
C ARG A 434 3.13 21.03 3.84
N ARG A 435 3.73 20.69 4.98
CA ARG A 435 4.76 21.50 5.65
C ARG A 435 6.19 21.19 5.18
N SER A 436 6.32 20.29 4.20
CA SER A 436 7.43 20.29 3.27
C SER A 436 7.17 21.46 2.30
N PRO A 437 8.04 22.49 2.16
CA PRO A 437 7.79 23.71 1.36
C PRO A 437 7.22 23.56 -0.07
N VAL A 438 7.15 22.33 -0.58
CA VAL A 438 6.66 21.97 -1.92
C VAL A 438 5.13 22.02 -2.05
N LEU A 439 4.37 21.84 -0.97
CA LEU A 439 2.90 21.83 -1.02
C LEU A 439 2.27 23.09 -0.39
N SER A 440 3.05 23.94 0.27
CA SER A 440 2.58 25.23 0.81
C SER A 440 2.80 26.39 -0.15
N ASN A 441 3.83 26.34 -1.01
CA ASN A 441 4.21 27.43 -1.94
C ASN A 441 4.05 27.08 -3.42
N ALA A 442 3.45 25.94 -3.76
CA ALA A 442 3.04 25.70 -5.13
C ALA A 442 1.82 26.56 -5.46
N SER A 443 2.08 27.76 -5.97
CA SER A 443 1.39 28.16 -7.19
C SER A 443 1.42 26.94 -8.12
N LEU A 444 0.25 26.48 -8.53
CA LEU A 444 -0.02 25.27 -9.30
C LEU A 444 0.66 25.22 -10.69
N CYS A 445 1.74 25.98 -10.96
CA CYS A 445 2.30 26.18 -12.30
C CYS A 445 3.76 25.77 -12.55
N SER A 446 4.66 25.60 -11.57
CA SER A 446 6.11 25.66 -11.87
C SER A 446 6.96 24.38 -11.68
N LEU A 447 6.37 23.17 -11.64
CA LEU A 447 7.14 21.91 -11.56
C LEU A 447 6.87 20.94 -12.73
N LEU A 448 6.60 21.49 -13.92
CA LEU A 448 6.72 20.76 -15.17
C LEU A 448 8.17 20.86 -15.66
N PHE A 449 8.98 19.82 -15.44
CA PHE A 449 10.05 19.51 -16.37
C PHE A 449 9.56 18.41 -17.31
N PRO A 450 9.88 18.47 -18.62
CA PRO A 450 9.23 17.66 -19.63
C PRO A 450 9.56 16.18 -19.42
N LEU A 451 8.54 15.34 -19.56
CA LEU A 451 8.70 13.95 -19.97
C LEU A 451 9.45 13.94 -21.31
N GLN A 452 10.78 13.85 -21.27
CA GLN A 452 11.54 13.45 -22.45
C GLN A 452 11.30 11.94 -22.63
N SER A 453 10.53 11.63 -23.66
CA SER A 453 10.48 10.31 -24.27
C SER A 453 11.92 9.84 -24.53
N LEU A 454 12.34 8.77 -23.85
CA LEU A 454 13.44 7.95 -24.34
C LEU A 454 12.93 7.25 -25.60
N GLY A 455 13.03 7.96 -26.72
CA GLY A 455 12.87 7.40 -28.04
C GLY A 455 13.90 6.30 -28.21
N HIS A 456 13.44 5.14 -28.68
CA HIS A 456 14.29 4.15 -29.29
C HIS A 456 15.12 4.81 -30.38
N SER A 457 16.44 4.72 -30.28
CA SER A 457 17.29 4.70 -31.47
C SER A 457 17.89 3.31 -31.57
N ARG A 458 17.83 2.79 -32.79
CA ARG A 458 18.44 1.55 -33.26
C ARG A 458 19.92 1.48 -32.94
#